data_AF-A0A8S1Y601-F1
#
_entry.id   AF-A0A8S1Y601-F1
#
_cell.length_a   1.000
_cell.length_b   1.000
_cell.length_c   1.000
_cell.angle_alpha   90.00
_cell.angle_beta   90.00
_cell.angle_gamma   90.00
#
_symmetry.space_group_name_H-M   'P 1'
#
loop_
_entity.id
_entity.type
_entity.pdbx_description
1 polymer ?
#
loop_
_entity_poly.entity_id
_entity_poly.type
_entity_poly.pdbx_seq_one_letter_code
_entity_poly.pdbx_strand_id
1 'polypeptide(L)'
;MNQQKSLQLSFDLSSNTKDSQFMKYETAISISEFVKSFPQRKLGKEFDYLCQITETKEHEKQFFQDEKIQHLNRYIDILPYKHTIVTSNINEKFYINANYIKGIDNVEMKYIATQGPVPESVNNFWHMIWTNEVGVIIMLCKLEDHNFRQCEKYWPDISDNYGPYQVKLQKKEDLKGGLTLNEFIIKFEEQEKLIHHYQWNGWPDFGVVDKDSFFVIDLLANIANKSIQENKKTVVHCSAGIGRTGTLLSICYIKQLLNQKDQKISIFSIVRRLREQRAYMVQTEEQYEMVYRFTLWLIQNLKYN
;
A
#
# COMPACT_ATOMS: atom_id res chain seq x y z
N MET A 1 -17.26 34.98 -10.93
CA MET A 1 -17.18 34.81 -9.47
C MET A 1 -18.11 33.68 -9.06
N ASN A 2 -17.60 32.44 -9.02
CA ASN A 2 -18.34 31.28 -8.53
C ASN A 2 -17.47 30.60 -7.48
N GLN A 3 -17.92 30.63 -6.23
CA GLN A 3 -17.29 29.95 -5.10
C GLN A 3 -17.48 28.44 -5.24
N GLN A 4 -16.38 27.71 -5.40
CA GLN A 4 -16.33 26.27 -5.22
C GLN A 4 -16.52 25.96 -3.73
N LYS A 5 -17.64 25.32 -3.39
CA LYS A 5 -17.84 24.67 -2.10
C LYS A 5 -16.86 23.50 -1.98
N SER A 6 -15.91 23.60 -1.06
CA SER A 6 -15.13 22.46 -0.59
C SER A 6 -16.04 21.49 0.15
N LEU A 7 -16.21 20.27 -0.36
CA LEU A 7 -16.72 19.16 0.45
C LEU A 7 -15.61 18.75 1.44
N GLN A 8 -15.59 19.42 2.60
CA GLN A 8 -15.07 18.82 3.82
C GLN A 8 -16.07 17.74 4.23
N LEU A 9 -15.69 16.47 4.12
CA LEU A 9 -16.29 15.40 4.91
C LEU A 9 -15.86 15.63 6.37
N SER A 10 -16.53 16.57 7.04
CA SER A 10 -16.50 16.66 8.48
C SER A 10 -17.36 15.52 9.01
N PHE A 11 -16.74 14.43 9.47
CA PHE A 11 -17.39 13.58 10.44
C PHE A 11 -17.59 14.44 11.69
N ASP A 12 -18.85 14.69 12.03
CA ASP A 12 -19.27 15.47 13.18
C ASP A 12 -18.92 14.69 14.46
N LEU A 13 -17.68 14.87 14.93
CA LEU A 13 -17.11 14.26 16.12
C LEU A 13 -17.43 15.15 17.33
N SER A 14 -18.69 15.11 17.78
CA SER A 14 -19.07 15.76 19.03
C SER A 14 -19.45 14.75 20.12
N SER A 15 -18.70 14.85 21.23
CA SER A 15 -19.01 14.40 22.59
C SER A 15 -18.88 12.91 22.94
N ASN A 16 -17.65 12.43 23.16
CA ASN A 16 -17.40 11.46 24.23
C ASN A 16 -15.99 11.58 24.83
N THR A 17 -15.85 11.37 26.14
CA THR A 17 -14.57 11.42 26.88
C THR A 17 -13.51 10.42 26.36
N LYS A 18 -13.94 9.38 25.63
CA LYS A 18 -13.07 8.45 24.87
C LYS A 18 -12.30 9.16 23.75
N ASP A 19 -12.83 10.26 23.20
CA ASP A 19 -12.23 10.94 22.05
C ASP A 19 -10.93 11.68 22.40
N SER A 20 -10.80 12.16 23.64
CA SER A 20 -9.59 12.86 24.08
C SER A 20 -8.36 11.95 24.14
N GLN A 21 -8.55 10.64 24.36
CA GLN A 21 -7.44 9.70 24.52
C GLN A 21 -6.77 9.31 23.21
N PHE A 22 -7.49 9.26 22.08
CA PHE A 22 -6.87 8.94 20.80
C PHE A 22 -6.31 10.18 20.10
N MET A 23 -6.88 11.37 20.34
CA MET A 23 -6.41 12.63 19.75
C MET A 23 -4.93 12.89 19.99
N LYS A 24 -4.39 12.42 21.12
CA LYS A 24 -2.95 12.50 21.42
C LYS A 24 -2.08 11.65 20.49
N TYR A 25 -2.61 10.55 19.94
CA TYR A 25 -1.90 9.69 18.99
C TYR A 25 -2.02 10.23 17.56
N GLU A 26 -3.17 10.81 17.21
CA GLU A 26 -3.41 11.46 15.90
C GLU A 26 -2.54 12.70 15.70
N THR A 27 -2.24 13.42 16.80
CA THR A 27 -1.45 14.66 16.74
C THR A 27 -0.02 14.39 16.27
N ALA A 28 0.37 15.04 15.17
CA ALA A 28 1.74 14.96 14.65
C ALA A 28 2.71 15.74 15.54
N ILE A 29 3.79 15.08 15.94
CA ILE A 29 4.81 15.61 16.86
C ILE A 29 6.14 15.84 16.12
N SER A 30 7.00 16.68 16.67
CA SER A 30 8.34 16.91 16.09
C SER A 30 9.17 15.63 16.08
N ILE A 31 10.15 15.53 15.18
CA ILE A 31 11.07 14.37 15.15
C ILE A 31 11.78 14.16 16.49
N SER A 32 12.23 15.25 17.13
CA SER A 32 12.87 15.19 18.44
C SER A 32 11.95 14.61 19.53
N GLU A 33 10.67 14.95 19.50
CA GLU A 33 9.66 14.46 20.43
C GLU A 33 9.25 13.01 20.12
N PHE A 34 9.19 12.64 18.83
CA PHE A 34 8.97 11.27 18.40
C PHE A 34 10.03 10.33 18.95
N VAL A 35 11.31 10.69 18.81
CA VAL A 35 12.43 9.88 19.35
C VAL A 35 12.37 9.80 20.87
N LYS A 36 12.12 10.92 21.57
CA LYS A 36 12.05 10.97 23.04
C LYS A 36 10.90 10.17 23.61
N SER A 37 9.73 10.18 22.95
CA SER A 37 8.50 9.55 23.45
C SER A 37 8.41 8.06 23.17
N PHE A 38 9.16 7.53 22.18
CA PHE A 38 9.07 6.15 21.75
C PHE A 38 9.16 5.11 22.90
N PRO A 39 10.12 5.18 23.85
CA PRO A 39 10.23 4.20 24.93
C PRO A 39 9.01 4.13 25.86
N GLN A 40 8.21 5.20 25.92
CA GLN A 40 7.02 5.28 26.79
C GLN A 40 5.71 5.00 26.04
N ARG A 41 5.75 4.86 24.71
CA ARG A 41 4.55 4.56 23.91
C ARG A 41 4.06 3.15 24.21
N LYS A 42 2.73 3.00 24.25
CA LYS A 42 2.05 1.72 24.45
C LYS A 42 1.47 1.30 23.09
N LEU A 43 2.32 0.75 22.23
CA LEU A 43 1.99 0.53 20.82
C LEU A 43 0.81 -0.42 20.62
N GLY A 44 0.67 -1.49 21.41
CA GLY A 44 -0.53 -2.33 21.39
C GLY A 44 -1.81 -1.58 21.70
N LYS A 45 -1.80 -0.68 22.70
CA LYS A 45 -2.97 0.18 22.96
C LYS A 45 -3.29 1.11 21.81
N GLU A 46 -2.27 1.69 21.17
CA GLU A 46 -2.48 2.53 19.98
C GLU A 46 -3.09 1.73 18.83
N PHE A 47 -2.59 0.51 18.60
CA PHE A 47 -3.12 -0.39 17.58
C PHE A 47 -4.56 -0.83 17.89
N ASP A 48 -4.87 -1.18 19.14
CA ASP A 48 -6.24 -1.49 19.58
C ASP A 48 -7.20 -0.33 19.28
N TYR A 49 -6.79 0.91 19.58
CA TYR A 49 -7.59 2.09 19.26
C TYR A 49 -7.77 2.28 17.75
N LEU A 50 -6.71 2.04 16.97
CA LEU A 50 -6.78 2.10 15.52
C LEU A 50 -7.84 1.11 14.99
N CYS A 51 -7.83 -0.13 15.46
CA CYS A 51 -8.86 -1.13 15.11
C CYS A 51 -10.25 -0.65 15.53
N GLN A 52 -10.42 -0.17 16.77
CA GLN A 52 -11.72 0.30 17.28
C GLN A 52 -12.35 1.42 16.42
N ILE A 53 -11.53 2.32 15.86
CA ILE A 53 -12.05 3.46 15.07
C ILE A 53 -12.13 3.18 13.57
N THR A 54 -11.42 2.16 13.05
CA THR A 54 -11.34 1.87 11.60
C THR A 54 -11.98 0.55 11.17
N GLU A 55 -12.34 -0.32 12.11
CA GLU A 55 -12.92 -1.65 11.84
C GLU A 55 -14.33 -1.72 12.45
N THR A 56 -15.16 -0.74 12.09
CA THR A 56 -16.54 -0.65 12.57
C THR A 56 -17.53 -1.17 11.53
N LYS A 57 -18.76 -1.48 11.94
CA LYS A 57 -19.84 -1.83 11.02
C LYS A 57 -20.12 -0.76 9.96
N GLU A 58 -19.82 0.51 10.24
CA GLU A 58 -19.96 1.58 9.25
C GLU A 58 -18.88 1.55 8.18
N HIS A 59 -17.68 1.04 8.50
CA HIS A 59 -16.64 0.78 7.51
C HIS A 59 -17.02 -0.43 6.65
N GLU A 60 -17.53 -1.51 7.26
CA GLU A 60 -17.94 -2.72 6.52
C GLU A 60 -19.02 -2.43 5.46
N LYS A 61 -19.97 -1.53 5.75
CA LYS A 61 -21.01 -1.09 4.79
C LYS A 61 -20.43 -0.42 3.52
N GLN A 62 -19.21 0.09 3.61
CA GLN A 62 -18.53 0.76 2.50
C GLN A 62 -17.79 -0.23 1.58
N PHE A 63 -17.71 -1.51 1.94
CA PHE A 63 -17.08 -2.52 1.08
C PHE A 63 -17.88 -2.76 -0.19
N PHE A 64 -17.16 -2.86 -1.31
CA PHE A 64 -17.72 -3.31 -2.57
C PHE A 64 -18.02 -4.81 -2.47
N GLN A 65 -19.29 -5.16 -2.59
CA GLN A 65 -19.79 -6.53 -2.50
C GLN A 65 -20.68 -6.81 -3.70
N ASP A 66 -20.34 -7.84 -4.46
CA ASP A 66 -21.16 -8.40 -5.53
C ASP A 66 -20.83 -9.89 -5.65
N GLU A 67 -21.82 -10.74 -5.45
CA GLU A 67 -21.69 -12.20 -5.48
C GLU A 67 -21.14 -12.70 -6.82
N LYS A 68 -21.44 -12.00 -7.93
CA LYS A 68 -21.04 -12.42 -9.28
C LYS A 68 -19.54 -12.37 -9.50
N ILE A 69 -18.83 -11.53 -8.75
CA ILE A 69 -17.38 -11.30 -8.89
C ILE A 69 -16.60 -11.79 -7.67
N GLN A 70 -17.24 -12.51 -6.76
CA GLN A 70 -16.60 -13.00 -5.53
C GLN A 70 -15.38 -13.88 -5.82
N HIS A 71 -15.41 -14.65 -6.92
CA HIS A 71 -14.30 -15.46 -7.40
C HIS A 71 -13.05 -14.65 -7.79
N LEU A 72 -13.17 -13.33 -7.99
CA LEU A 72 -12.03 -12.43 -8.23
C LEU A 72 -11.38 -11.94 -6.94
N ASN A 73 -11.95 -12.24 -5.77
CA ASN A 73 -11.39 -11.94 -4.46
C ASN A 73 -10.64 -13.15 -3.91
N ARG A 74 -9.39 -12.93 -3.49
CA ARG A 74 -8.56 -13.98 -2.87
C ARG A 74 -9.11 -14.41 -1.51
N TYR A 75 -9.62 -13.45 -0.75
CA TYR A 75 -10.21 -13.65 0.56
C TYR A 75 -11.62 -13.06 0.56
N ILE A 76 -12.57 -13.82 1.10
CA ILE A 76 -14.00 -13.46 1.13
C ILE A 76 -14.27 -12.21 1.97
N ASP A 77 -13.45 -11.99 2.99
CA ASP A 77 -13.57 -10.96 4.02
C ASP A 77 -12.66 -9.75 3.76
N ILE A 78 -11.74 -9.82 2.80
CA ILE A 78 -10.88 -8.70 2.42
C ILE A 78 -11.40 -8.06 1.14
N LEU A 79 -12.23 -7.04 1.29
CA LEU A 79 -12.91 -6.36 0.19
C LEU A 79 -12.44 -4.90 0.05
N PRO A 80 -12.41 -4.36 -1.18
CA PRO A 80 -12.05 -2.95 -1.39
C PRO A 80 -13.20 -2.04 -0.97
N TYR A 81 -12.88 -0.85 -0.45
CA TYR A 81 -13.90 0.19 -0.27
C TYR A 81 -14.41 0.75 -1.60
N LYS A 82 -15.71 1.04 -1.69
CA LYS A 82 -16.38 1.58 -2.88
C LYS A 82 -15.83 2.95 -3.31
N HIS A 83 -15.51 3.84 -2.37
CA HIS A 83 -15.13 5.23 -2.69
C HIS A 83 -13.70 5.38 -3.22
N THR A 84 -12.86 4.35 -3.07
CA THR A 84 -11.46 4.33 -3.53
C THR A 84 -11.16 3.13 -4.42
N ILE A 85 -12.13 2.30 -4.76
CA ILE A 85 -11.89 1.13 -5.62
C ILE A 85 -11.30 1.57 -6.96
N VAL A 86 -10.35 0.78 -7.48
CA VAL A 86 -9.81 1.01 -8.82
C VAL A 86 -10.86 0.67 -9.87
N THR A 87 -11.16 1.63 -10.73
CA THR A 87 -12.16 1.51 -11.80
C THR A 87 -11.48 1.61 -13.17
N SER A 88 -12.22 1.25 -14.22
CA SER A 88 -11.76 1.43 -15.59
C SER A 88 -12.77 2.21 -16.41
N ASN A 89 -12.31 3.23 -17.11
CA ASN A 89 -13.14 4.00 -18.04
C ASN A 89 -13.34 3.29 -19.40
N ILE A 90 -12.62 2.19 -19.64
CA ILE A 90 -12.64 1.46 -20.92
C ILE A 90 -13.54 0.23 -20.83
N ASN A 91 -13.72 -0.33 -19.64
CA ASN A 91 -14.52 -1.51 -19.41
C ASN A 91 -15.42 -1.31 -18.18
N GLU A 92 -16.70 -1.06 -18.40
CA GLU A 92 -17.69 -0.83 -17.34
C GLU A 92 -17.91 -2.04 -16.43
N LYS A 93 -17.60 -3.25 -16.91
CA LYS A 93 -17.67 -4.49 -16.13
C LYS A 93 -16.37 -4.81 -15.41
N PHE A 94 -15.38 -3.93 -15.48
CA PHE A 94 -14.09 -4.15 -14.86
C PHE A 94 -14.21 -4.17 -13.33
N TYR A 95 -13.67 -5.23 -12.74
CA TYR A 95 -13.46 -5.33 -11.30
C TYR A 95 -12.07 -5.85 -11.00
N ILE A 96 -11.44 -5.28 -9.99
CA ILE A 96 -10.26 -5.84 -9.35
C ILE A 96 -10.30 -5.48 -7.87
N ASN A 97 -9.83 -6.37 -7.01
CA ASN A 97 -9.71 -6.09 -5.58
C ASN A 97 -8.49 -5.19 -5.33
N ALA A 98 -8.66 -3.90 -5.61
CA ALA A 98 -7.65 -2.88 -5.43
C ALA A 98 -8.29 -1.56 -5.04
N ASN A 99 -7.54 -0.74 -4.30
CA ASN A 99 -7.91 0.63 -3.96
C ASN A 99 -6.81 1.59 -4.40
N TYR A 100 -7.22 2.73 -4.94
CA TYR A 100 -6.37 3.90 -5.04
C TYR A 100 -5.98 4.38 -3.65
N ILE A 101 -4.70 4.69 -3.49
CA ILE A 101 -4.15 5.28 -2.28
C ILE A 101 -3.50 6.61 -2.69
N LYS A 102 -3.87 7.67 -1.98
CA LYS A 102 -3.37 9.02 -2.20
C LYS A 102 -1.87 9.15 -1.93
N GLY A 103 -1.26 10.24 -2.39
CA GLY A 103 0.05 10.67 -1.94
C GLY A 103 -0.01 11.29 -0.54
N ILE A 104 1.15 11.67 0.00
CA ILE A 104 1.22 12.39 1.28
C ILE A 104 0.53 13.76 1.23
N ASP A 105 0.46 14.35 0.04
CA ASP A 105 -0.28 15.59 -0.24
C ASP A 105 -1.79 15.45 -0.03
N ASN A 106 -2.30 14.20 0.07
CA ASN A 106 -3.71 13.87 0.19
C ASN A 106 -4.57 14.36 -0.99
N VAL A 107 -3.93 14.68 -2.12
CA VAL A 107 -4.58 15.19 -3.34
C VAL A 107 -4.58 14.12 -4.41
N GLU A 108 -3.40 13.67 -4.83
CA GLU A 108 -3.29 12.81 -6.01
C GLU A 108 -3.28 11.32 -5.65
N MET A 109 -3.95 10.49 -6.44
CA MET A 109 -3.92 9.04 -6.31
C MET A 109 -2.60 8.50 -6.88
N LYS A 110 -1.57 8.42 -6.03
CA LYS A 110 -0.20 8.09 -6.44
C LYS A 110 0.11 6.59 -6.38
N TYR A 111 -0.61 5.85 -5.55
CA TYR A 111 -0.39 4.41 -5.33
C TYR A 111 -1.67 3.61 -5.60
N ILE A 112 -1.49 2.31 -5.81
CA ILE A 112 -2.56 1.33 -5.84
C ILE A 112 -2.18 0.18 -4.90
N ALA A 113 -3.03 -0.09 -3.91
CA ALA A 113 -2.91 -1.27 -3.05
C ALA A 113 -3.88 -2.34 -3.55
N THR A 114 -3.37 -3.54 -3.84
CA THR A 114 -4.17 -4.65 -4.39
C THR A 114 -3.83 -5.97 -3.71
N GLN A 115 -4.74 -6.94 -3.79
CA GLN A 115 -4.40 -8.33 -3.46
C GLN A 115 -3.40 -8.91 -4.47
N GLY A 116 -2.71 -9.99 -4.07
CA GLY A 116 -1.99 -10.86 -4.98
C GLY A 116 -2.98 -11.52 -5.95
N PRO A 117 -2.81 -11.39 -7.28
CA PRO A 117 -3.76 -11.89 -8.26
C PRO A 117 -4.15 -13.34 -8.03
N VAL A 118 -5.42 -13.68 -8.26
CA VAL A 118 -5.91 -15.06 -8.40
C VAL A 118 -5.93 -15.42 -9.90
N PRO A 119 -6.00 -16.72 -10.29
CA PRO A 119 -5.98 -17.10 -11.70
C PRO A 119 -6.94 -16.28 -12.57
N GLU A 120 -8.16 -16.10 -12.09
CA GLU A 120 -9.27 -15.42 -12.77
C GLU A 120 -9.07 -13.90 -12.87
N SER A 121 -8.21 -13.32 -12.03
CA SER A 121 -7.98 -11.87 -11.99
C SER A 121 -6.68 -11.43 -12.68
N VAL A 122 -5.90 -12.34 -13.26
CA VAL A 122 -4.60 -11.99 -13.89
C VAL A 122 -4.76 -11.01 -15.05
N ASN A 123 -5.75 -11.23 -15.92
CA ASN A 123 -6.02 -10.30 -17.03
C ASN A 123 -6.46 -8.92 -16.52
N ASN A 124 -7.30 -8.90 -15.47
CA ASN A 124 -7.75 -7.67 -14.84
C ASN A 124 -6.58 -6.92 -14.18
N PHE A 125 -5.60 -7.64 -13.63
CA PHE A 125 -4.39 -7.04 -13.09
C PHE A 125 -3.61 -6.29 -14.16
N TRP A 126 -3.30 -6.91 -15.31
CA TRP A 126 -2.58 -6.22 -16.39
C TRP A 126 -3.39 -5.09 -17.03
N HIS A 127 -4.71 -5.24 -17.13
CA HIS A 127 -5.60 -4.15 -17.52
C HIS A 127 -5.49 -2.95 -16.56
N MET A 128 -5.45 -3.21 -15.25
CA MET A 128 -5.20 -2.17 -14.25
C MET A 128 -3.84 -1.51 -14.44
N ILE A 129 -2.76 -2.28 -14.62
CA ILE A 129 -1.40 -1.75 -14.84
C ILE A 129 -1.39 -0.79 -16.04
N TRP A 130 -1.96 -1.24 -17.17
CA TRP A 130 -1.96 -0.46 -18.41
C TRP A 130 -2.75 0.84 -18.30
N THR A 131 -3.98 0.76 -17.79
CA THR A 131 -4.93 1.88 -17.79
C THR A 131 -4.62 2.93 -16.72
N ASN A 132 -3.81 2.59 -15.72
CA ASN A 132 -3.49 3.51 -14.62
C ASN A 132 -2.12 4.19 -14.72
N GLU A 133 -1.41 4.04 -15.86
CA GLU A 133 -0.06 4.56 -16.07
C GLU A 133 0.91 4.11 -14.96
N VAL A 134 0.84 2.81 -14.60
CA VAL A 134 1.74 2.21 -13.63
C VAL A 134 3.13 2.08 -14.26
N GLY A 135 4.17 2.48 -13.51
CA GLY A 135 5.57 2.28 -13.91
C GLY A 135 6.30 1.26 -13.04
N VAL A 136 5.81 1.04 -11.82
CA VAL A 136 6.41 0.16 -10.82
C VAL A 136 5.35 -0.75 -10.20
N ILE A 137 5.70 -2.03 -10.07
CA ILE A 137 4.97 -3.03 -9.27
C ILE A 137 5.90 -3.52 -8.17
N ILE A 138 5.44 -3.51 -6.92
CA ILE A 138 6.15 -4.07 -5.77
C ILE A 138 5.34 -5.24 -5.20
N MET A 139 5.91 -6.44 -5.32
CA MET A 139 5.37 -7.70 -4.82
C MET A 139 6.10 -8.10 -3.53
N LEU A 140 5.39 -8.13 -2.41
CA LEU A 140 5.93 -8.37 -1.06
C LEU A 140 5.62 -9.77 -0.52
N CYS A 141 5.38 -10.74 -1.41
CA CYS A 141 5.06 -12.12 -1.04
C CYS A 141 5.66 -13.11 -2.02
N LYS A 142 5.78 -14.36 -1.59
CA LYS A 142 6.05 -15.50 -2.48
C LYS A 142 4.78 -15.89 -3.23
N LEU A 143 4.91 -16.77 -4.23
CA LEU A 143 3.75 -17.39 -4.87
C LEU A 143 3.04 -18.36 -3.92
N GLU A 144 3.83 -19.09 -3.15
CA GLU A 144 3.37 -20.06 -2.15
C GLU A 144 4.18 -19.90 -0.87
N ASP A 145 3.52 -20.10 0.28
CA ASP A 145 4.17 -20.23 1.58
C ASP A 145 3.47 -21.31 2.42
N HIS A 146 4.24 -22.17 3.07
CA HIS A 146 3.74 -23.31 3.83
C HIS A 146 2.61 -24.11 3.12
N ASN A 147 2.75 -24.32 1.81
CA ASN A 147 1.77 -24.96 0.90
C ASN A 147 0.47 -24.18 0.66
N PHE A 148 0.36 -22.95 1.17
CA PHE A 148 -0.74 -22.05 0.86
C PHE A 148 -0.37 -21.13 -0.29
N ARG A 149 -1.25 -21.07 -1.30
CA ARG A 149 -1.09 -20.18 -2.44
C ARG A 149 -1.32 -18.73 -2.02
N GLN A 150 -0.27 -17.94 -2.01
CA GLN A 150 -0.28 -16.53 -1.64
C GLN A 150 -0.56 -15.61 -2.83
N CYS A 151 -0.09 -15.97 -4.02
CA CYS A 151 -0.22 -15.19 -5.25
C CYS A 151 -0.20 -16.11 -6.48
N GLU A 152 -1.00 -15.80 -7.51
CA GLU A 152 -0.82 -16.37 -8.84
C GLU A 152 0.44 -15.79 -9.48
N LYS A 153 1.15 -16.59 -10.28
CA LYS A 153 2.22 -16.08 -11.13
C LYS A 153 1.56 -15.35 -12.31
N TYR A 154 1.50 -14.03 -12.23
CA TYR A 154 0.86 -13.19 -13.23
C TYR A 154 1.83 -12.68 -14.31
N TRP A 155 3.07 -13.18 -14.38
CA TRP A 155 4.07 -12.69 -15.32
C TRP A 155 4.73 -13.83 -16.09
N PRO A 156 5.18 -13.57 -17.33
CA PRO A 156 5.76 -14.60 -18.19
C PRO A 156 7.24 -14.80 -17.89
N ASP A 157 7.76 -15.98 -18.24
CA ASP A 157 9.21 -16.23 -18.24
C ASP A 157 9.91 -15.64 -19.47
N ILE A 158 9.18 -15.48 -20.59
CA ILE A 158 9.70 -14.88 -21.83
C ILE A 158 8.69 -13.87 -22.37
N SER A 159 7.52 -14.34 -22.80
CA SER A 159 6.44 -13.50 -23.31
C SER A 159 5.12 -14.26 -23.19
N ASP A 160 4.04 -13.56 -22.86
CA ASP A 160 2.67 -14.12 -22.89
C ASP A 160 1.63 -13.00 -23.10
N ASN A 161 0.39 -13.38 -23.40
CA ASN A 161 -0.72 -12.46 -23.54
C ASN A 161 -1.66 -12.53 -22.34
N TYR A 162 -1.97 -11.38 -21.76
CA TYR A 162 -2.92 -11.23 -20.66
C TYR A 162 -4.09 -10.37 -21.12
N GLY A 163 -5.14 -11.01 -21.61
CA GLY A 163 -6.20 -10.34 -22.36
C GLY A 163 -5.61 -9.70 -23.64
N PRO A 164 -5.83 -8.40 -23.90
CA PRO A 164 -5.30 -7.73 -25.09
C PRO A 164 -3.83 -7.29 -24.94
N TYR A 165 -3.22 -7.49 -23.77
CA TYR A 165 -1.88 -6.99 -23.46
C TYR A 165 -0.83 -8.06 -23.69
N GLN A 166 0.11 -7.82 -24.60
CA GLN A 166 1.31 -8.65 -24.72
C GLN A 166 2.35 -8.17 -23.69
N VAL A 167 2.78 -9.04 -22.80
CA VAL A 167 3.80 -8.74 -21.79
C VAL A 167 5.03 -9.58 -22.09
N LYS A 168 6.20 -8.93 -22.15
CA LYS A 168 7.48 -9.58 -22.46
C LYS A 168 8.51 -9.25 -21.39
N LEU A 169 9.21 -10.27 -20.88
CA LEU A 169 10.37 -10.08 -20.02
C LEU A 169 11.55 -9.58 -20.85
N GLN A 170 12.04 -8.39 -20.51
CA GLN A 170 13.21 -7.79 -21.15
C GLN A 170 14.48 -8.06 -20.36
N LYS A 171 14.41 -7.95 -19.03
CA LYS A 171 15.55 -8.13 -18.13
C LYS A 171 15.10 -8.76 -16.82
N LYS A 172 15.93 -9.63 -16.26
CA LYS A 172 15.81 -10.15 -14.90
C LYS A 172 17.14 -9.98 -14.17
N GLU A 173 17.09 -9.47 -12.96
CA GLU A 173 18.28 -9.19 -12.13
C GLU A 173 17.99 -9.53 -10.66
N ASP A 174 18.86 -10.32 -10.05
CA ASP A 174 18.82 -10.58 -8.62
C ASP A 174 19.61 -9.50 -7.87
N LEU A 175 18.92 -8.81 -6.97
CA LEU A 175 19.43 -7.72 -6.15
C LEU A 175 19.71 -8.21 -4.72
N LYS A 176 20.36 -7.36 -3.92
CA LYS A 176 20.70 -7.67 -2.52
C LYS A 176 19.44 -7.92 -1.68
N GLY A 177 19.56 -8.80 -0.69
CA GLY A 177 18.51 -9.05 0.31
C GLY A 177 17.34 -9.91 -0.18
N GLY A 178 17.54 -10.72 -1.24
CA GLY A 178 16.50 -11.59 -1.79
C GLY A 178 15.43 -10.85 -2.60
N LEU A 179 15.79 -9.67 -3.11
CA LEU A 179 14.97 -8.85 -4.00
C LEU A 179 15.32 -9.21 -5.45
N THR A 180 14.32 -9.37 -6.31
CA THR A 180 14.51 -9.60 -7.75
C THR A 180 13.81 -8.49 -8.53
N LEU A 181 14.51 -7.90 -9.50
CA LEU A 181 13.97 -6.98 -10.48
C LEU A 181 13.64 -7.75 -11.77
N ASN A 182 12.44 -7.55 -12.29
CA ASN A 182 12.05 -7.92 -13.64
C ASN A 182 11.62 -6.65 -14.38
N GLU A 183 12.16 -6.43 -15.57
CA GLU A 183 11.70 -5.37 -16.46
C GLU A 183 10.82 -5.99 -17.53
N PHE A 184 9.56 -5.55 -17.57
CA PHE A 184 8.58 -6.00 -18.54
C PHE A 184 8.26 -4.89 -19.53
N ILE A 185 8.21 -5.24 -20.82
CA ILE A 185 7.56 -4.42 -21.83
C ILE A 185 6.12 -4.93 -21.96
N ILE A 186 5.16 -4.05 -21.69
CA ILE A 186 3.74 -4.29 -21.99
C ILE A 186 3.40 -3.55 -23.28
N LYS A 187 2.75 -4.26 -24.21
CA LYS A 187 2.31 -3.75 -25.51
C LYS A 187 0.81 -3.91 -25.67
N PHE A 188 0.16 -2.87 -26.17
CA PHE A 188 -1.23 -2.89 -26.62
C PHE A 188 -1.38 -1.88 -27.76
N GLU A 189 -1.94 -2.33 -28.88
CA GLU A 189 -1.97 -1.59 -30.14
C GLU A 189 -0.56 -1.12 -30.54
N GLU A 190 -0.40 0.14 -30.93
CA GLU A 190 0.88 0.76 -31.33
C GLU A 190 1.66 1.36 -30.16
N GLN A 191 1.25 1.09 -28.91
CA GLN A 191 1.88 1.63 -27.71
C GLN A 191 2.63 0.55 -26.93
N GLU A 192 3.78 0.93 -26.38
CA GLU A 192 4.59 0.11 -25.48
C GLU A 192 4.91 0.90 -24.21
N LYS A 193 4.90 0.22 -23.06
CA LYS A 193 5.29 0.80 -21.76
C LYS A 193 6.25 -0.14 -21.05
N LEU A 194 7.24 0.44 -20.37
CA LEU A 194 8.18 -0.28 -19.51
C LEU A 194 7.64 -0.32 -18.08
N ILE A 195 7.60 -1.51 -17.49
CA ILE A 195 7.17 -1.79 -16.12
C ILE A 195 8.32 -2.40 -15.34
N HIS A 196 8.70 -1.79 -14.22
CA HIS A 196 9.66 -2.36 -13.30
C HIS A 196 8.93 -3.15 -12.20
N HIS A 197 9.13 -4.46 -12.17
CA HIS A 197 8.52 -5.36 -11.21
C HIS A 197 9.56 -5.84 -10.20
N TYR A 198 9.38 -5.41 -8.96
CA TYR A 198 10.23 -5.76 -7.83
C TYR A 198 9.54 -6.82 -6.97
N GLN A 199 10.09 -8.03 -6.95
CA GLN A 199 9.61 -9.12 -6.10
C GLN A 199 10.56 -9.30 -4.92
N TRP A 200 10.04 -9.17 -3.71
CA TRP A 200 10.81 -9.42 -2.51
C TRP A 200 10.31 -10.66 -1.76
N ASN A 201 11.18 -11.67 -1.66
CA ASN A 201 10.88 -12.95 -1.00
C ASN A 201 11.33 -13.00 0.47
N GLY A 202 11.94 -11.91 0.99
CA GLY A 202 12.52 -11.85 2.33
C GLY A 202 11.53 -11.48 3.44
N TRP A 203 10.27 -11.18 3.12
CA TRP A 203 9.25 -10.87 4.12
C TRP A 203 8.45 -12.13 4.51
N PRO A 204 8.57 -12.64 5.74
CA PRO A 204 7.81 -13.80 6.18
C PRO A 204 6.30 -13.50 6.16
N ASP A 205 5.48 -14.53 5.93
CA ASP A 205 4.02 -14.38 5.91
C ASP A 205 3.44 -14.08 7.30
N PHE A 206 4.03 -14.67 8.34
CA PHE A 206 3.70 -14.39 9.74
C PHE A 206 4.82 -13.56 10.38
N GLY A 207 4.44 -12.38 10.89
CA GLY A 207 5.34 -11.48 11.60
C GLY A 207 5.92 -10.35 10.73
N VAL A 208 7.16 -9.99 11.04
CA VAL A 208 7.84 -8.80 10.53
C VAL A 208 9.24 -9.16 10.07
N VAL A 209 9.86 -8.30 9.28
CA VAL A 209 11.27 -8.50 8.90
C VAL A 209 12.20 -8.05 10.01
N ASP A 210 13.35 -8.69 10.10
CA ASP A 210 14.42 -8.27 11.01
C ASP A 210 15.06 -6.96 10.55
N LYS A 211 15.73 -6.28 11.49
CA LYS A 211 16.42 -5.00 11.26
C LYS A 211 17.44 -5.08 10.11
N ASP A 212 18.06 -6.25 9.92
CA ASP A 212 19.01 -6.48 8.84
C ASP A 212 18.39 -6.39 7.45
N SER A 213 17.06 -6.51 7.32
CA SER A 213 16.32 -6.36 6.07
C SER A 213 15.77 -4.94 5.85
N PHE A 214 15.98 -4.01 6.79
CA PHE A 214 15.43 -2.64 6.67
C PHE A 214 15.98 -1.90 5.45
N PHE A 215 17.21 -2.18 5.01
CA PHE A 215 17.74 -1.57 3.79
C PHE A 215 16.93 -1.93 2.53
N VAL A 216 16.33 -3.13 2.46
CA VAL A 216 15.50 -3.54 1.31
C VAL A 216 14.20 -2.75 1.31
N ILE A 217 13.59 -2.59 2.47
CA ILE A 217 12.37 -1.78 2.62
C ILE A 217 12.64 -0.32 2.28
N ASP A 218 13.78 0.22 2.73
CA ASP A 218 14.19 1.58 2.38
C ASP A 218 14.33 1.75 0.86
N LEU A 219 15.00 0.80 0.21
CA LEU A 219 15.17 0.75 -1.24
C LEU A 219 13.81 0.71 -1.95
N LEU A 220 12.91 -0.19 -1.56
CA LEU A 220 11.57 -0.31 -2.15
C LEU A 220 10.75 0.97 -1.98
N ALA A 221 10.82 1.60 -0.82
CA ALA A 221 10.12 2.87 -0.58
C ALA A 221 10.73 4.03 -1.40
N ASN A 222 12.05 4.06 -1.59
CA ASN A 222 12.71 5.01 -2.49
C ASN A 222 12.25 4.80 -3.95
N ILE A 223 12.20 3.55 -4.41
CA ILE A 223 11.73 3.18 -5.76
C ILE A 223 10.28 3.64 -5.97
N ALA A 224 9.39 3.33 -5.03
CA ALA A 224 7.99 3.72 -5.10
C ALA A 224 7.81 5.25 -5.17
N ASN A 225 8.50 5.98 -4.27
CA ASN A 225 8.46 7.43 -4.25
C ASN A 225 9.03 8.06 -5.53
N LYS A 226 10.12 7.49 -6.09
CA LYS A 226 10.73 7.98 -7.34
C LYS A 226 9.79 7.82 -8.52
N SER A 227 9.14 6.67 -8.68
CA SER A 227 8.15 6.44 -9.75
C SER A 227 7.06 7.51 -9.75
N ILE A 228 6.61 7.91 -8.56
CA ILE A 228 5.56 8.91 -8.39
C ILE A 228 6.02 10.32 -8.77
N GLN A 229 7.29 10.65 -8.49
CA GLN A 229 7.91 11.91 -8.94
C GLN A 229 8.01 11.97 -10.47
N GLU A 230 8.13 10.81 -11.12
CA GLU A 230 8.11 10.65 -12.58
C GLU A 230 6.68 10.54 -13.16
N ASN A 231 5.65 10.91 -12.37
CA ASN A 231 4.24 10.85 -12.75
C ASN A 231 3.75 9.45 -13.17
N LYS A 232 4.38 8.39 -12.65
CA LYS A 232 3.95 7.00 -12.83
C LYS A 232 3.48 6.41 -11.51
N LYS A 233 2.30 5.78 -11.50
CA LYS A 233 1.76 5.17 -10.28
C LYS A 233 2.60 3.96 -9.88
N THR A 234 2.62 3.68 -8.58
CA THR A 234 3.19 2.45 -8.03
C THR A 234 2.08 1.53 -7.53
N VAL A 235 2.07 0.28 -8.02
CA VAL A 235 1.26 -0.79 -7.46
C VAL A 235 2.06 -1.49 -6.37
N VAL A 236 1.46 -1.69 -5.20
CA VAL A 236 2.04 -2.46 -4.11
C VAL A 236 1.06 -3.56 -3.71
N HIS A 237 1.53 -4.81 -3.65
CA HIS A 237 0.72 -5.92 -3.20
C HIS A 237 1.54 -6.93 -2.38
N CYS A 238 0.80 -7.73 -1.62
CA CYS A 238 1.28 -8.96 -1.00
C CYS A 238 0.27 -10.05 -1.35
N SER A 239 -0.19 -10.85 -0.39
CA SER A 239 -1.31 -11.77 -0.62
C SER A 239 -2.67 -11.08 -0.51
N ALA A 240 -3.07 -10.61 0.68
CA ALA A 240 -4.34 -9.89 0.87
C ALA A 240 -4.26 -8.41 0.43
N GLY A 241 -3.05 -7.86 0.29
CA GLY A 241 -2.85 -6.46 -0.08
C GLY A 241 -3.12 -5.46 1.05
N ILE A 242 -2.96 -5.88 2.31
CA ILE A 242 -3.30 -5.06 3.50
C ILE A 242 -2.12 -4.94 4.49
N GLY A 243 -1.56 -6.04 4.99
CA GLY A 243 -0.53 -6.04 6.03
C GLY A 243 0.81 -5.49 5.54
N ARG A 244 1.61 -6.34 4.89
CA ARG A 244 2.92 -5.97 4.28
C ARG A 244 2.81 -4.75 3.34
N THR A 245 1.74 -4.71 2.53
CA THR A 245 1.41 -3.57 1.66
C THR A 245 1.22 -2.28 2.43
N GLY A 246 0.43 -2.28 3.50
CA GLY A 246 0.20 -1.11 4.34
C GLY A 246 1.44 -0.69 5.12
N THR A 247 2.28 -1.64 5.55
CA THR A 247 3.56 -1.34 6.19
C THR A 247 4.48 -0.60 5.23
N LEU A 248 4.66 -1.10 3.99
CA LEU A 248 5.50 -0.42 3.00
C LEU A 248 4.93 0.97 2.63
N LEU A 249 3.63 1.09 2.38
CA LEU A 249 3.03 2.37 2.04
C LEU A 249 3.12 3.39 3.17
N SER A 250 3.01 2.96 4.44
CA SER A 250 3.29 3.81 5.60
C SER A 250 4.72 4.35 5.56
N ILE A 251 5.69 3.49 5.22
CA ILE A 251 7.09 3.88 5.10
C ILE A 251 7.34 4.82 3.93
N CYS A 252 6.67 4.63 2.79
CA CYS A 252 6.72 5.57 1.67
C CYS A 252 6.27 6.98 2.10
N TYR A 253 5.16 7.06 2.85
CA TYR A 253 4.63 8.32 3.40
C TYR A 253 5.62 8.96 4.38
N ILE A 254 6.17 8.16 5.31
CA ILE A 254 7.14 8.62 6.31
C ILE A 254 8.37 9.21 5.62
N LYS A 255 8.91 8.54 4.60
CA LYS A 255 10.08 9.05 3.87
C LYS A 255 9.79 10.33 3.12
N GLN A 256 8.60 10.48 2.53
CA GLN A 256 8.20 11.75 1.93
C GLN A 256 8.08 12.86 2.98
N LEU A 257 7.47 12.58 4.15
CA LEU A 257 7.35 13.53 5.26
C LEU A 257 8.71 13.98 5.79
N LEU A 258 9.64 13.03 5.99
CA LEU A 258 10.99 13.33 6.48
C LEU A 258 11.81 14.16 5.47
N ASN A 259 11.41 14.21 4.21
CA ASN A 259 12.04 15.09 3.20
C ASN A 259 11.43 16.50 3.15
N GLN A 260 10.37 16.78 3.90
CA GLN A 260 9.75 18.12 3.97
C GLN A 260 10.44 19.02 5.00
N LYS A 261 10.16 20.33 4.96
CA LYS A 261 10.54 21.28 6.02
C LYS A 261 9.56 21.17 7.20
N ASP A 262 10.01 21.52 8.41
CA ASP A 262 9.19 21.51 9.64
C ASP A 262 8.50 20.17 9.92
N GLN A 263 9.29 19.11 9.85
CA GLN A 263 8.83 17.72 9.90
C GLN A 263 8.09 17.41 11.19
N LYS A 264 6.81 17.05 11.03
CA LYS A 264 6.01 16.44 12.10
C LYS A 264 5.47 15.11 11.64
N ILE A 265 5.43 14.16 12.56
CA ILE A 265 5.06 12.78 12.26
C ILE A 265 4.04 12.25 13.27
N SER A 266 3.04 11.55 12.74
CA SER A 266 2.15 10.66 13.52
C SER A 266 1.98 9.37 12.72
N ILE A 267 2.60 8.29 13.20
CA ILE A 267 2.45 6.96 12.59
C ILE A 267 0.99 6.51 12.69
N PHE A 268 0.33 6.79 13.81
CA PHE A 268 -1.09 6.52 14.01
C PHE A 268 -1.95 7.17 12.92
N SER A 269 -1.78 8.49 12.67
CA SER A 269 -2.55 9.21 11.65
C SER A 269 -2.25 8.70 10.24
N ILE A 270 -0.99 8.37 9.93
CA ILE A 270 -0.61 7.80 8.64
C ILE A 270 -1.34 6.48 8.40
N VAL A 271 -1.25 5.53 9.34
CA VAL A 271 -1.88 4.22 9.19
C VAL A 271 -3.41 4.35 9.17
N ARG A 272 -3.99 5.20 10.02
CA ARG A 272 -5.43 5.49 10.02
C ARG A 272 -5.91 5.98 8.65
N ARG A 273 -5.20 6.94 8.04
CA ARG A 273 -5.51 7.45 6.69
C ARG A 273 -5.36 6.40 5.60
N LEU A 274 -4.43 5.45 5.73
CA LEU A 274 -4.36 4.30 4.82
C LEU A 274 -5.60 3.41 5.01
N ARG A 275 -6.00 3.17 6.26
CA ARG A 275 -7.19 2.38 6.61
C ARG A 275 -8.52 3.00 6.20
N GLU A 276 -8.58 4.31 5.95
CA GLU A 276 -9.74 5.00 5.35
C GLU A 276 -9.83 4.80 3.83
N GLN A 277 -8.75 4.36 3.18
CA GLN A 277 -8.66 4.18 1.74
C GLN A 277 -8.63 2.71 1.32
N ARG A 278 -8.12 1.82 2.18
CA ARG A 278 -8.24 0.36 2.07
C ARG A 278 -8.27 -0.22 3.48
N ALA A 279 -9.22 -1.08 3.79
CA ALA A 279 -9.35 -1.62 5.16
C ALA A 279 -8.13 -2.42 5.59
N TYR A 280 -7.91 -2.49 6.90
CA TYR A 280 -6.92 -3.36 7.56
C TYR A 280 -5.45 -3.10 7.18
N MET A 281 -5.16 -1.98 6.52
CA MET A 281 -3.79 -1.58 6.18
C MET A 281 -2.93 -1.53 7.45
N VAL A 282 -1.78 -2.21 7.41
CA VAL A 282 -1.01 -2.62 8.60
C VAL A 282 -1.89 -3.50 9.49
N GLN A 283 -1.76 -4.82 9.32
CA GLN A 283 -2.76 -5.78 9.78
C GLN A 283 -2.54 -6.24 11.22
N THR A 284 -1.31 -6.20 11.73
CA THR A 284 -0.97 -6.71 13.07
C THR A 284 -0.24 -5.66 13.91
N GLU A 285 -0.25 -5.83 15.23
CA GLU A 285 0.49 -4.98 16.17
C GLU A 285 1.99 -5.00 15.86
N GLU A 286 2.56 -6.16 15.53
CA GLU A 286 3.98 -6.29 15.21
C GLU A 286 4.34 -5.47 13.97
N GLN A 287 3.49 -5.50 12.93
CA GLN A 287 3.67 -4.67 11.74
C GLN A 287 3.58 -3.17 12.07
N TYR A 288 2.67 -2.77 12.96
CA TYR A 288 2.55 -1.40 13.43
C TYR A 288 3.80 -0.96 14.21
N GLU A 289 4.29 -1.80 15.13
CA GLU A 289 5.54 -1.58 15.86
C GLU A 289 6.74 -1.50 14.91
N MET A 290 6.79 -2.34 13.88
CA MET A 290 7.83 -2.32 12.87
C MET A 290 7.88 -0.97 12.14
N VAL A 291 6.74 -0.34 11.85
CA VAL A 291 6.73 1.02 11.25
C VAL A 291 7.43 2.03 12.17
N TYR A 292 7.20 1.98 13.49
CA TYR A 292 7.91 2.83 14.45
C TYR A 292 9.41 2.53 14.49
N ARG A 293 9.79 1.26 14.62
CA ARG A 293 11.19 0.82 14.66
C ARG A 293 11.94 1.21 13.39
N PHE A 294 11.30 1.07 12.24
CA PHE A 294 11.85 1.50 10.95
C PHE A 294 12.05 3.01 10.89
N THR A 295 11.07 3.78 11.37
CA THR A 295 11.15 5.25 11.42
C THR A 295 12.33 5.72 12.27
N LEU A 296 12.55 5.11 13.45
CA LEU A 296 13.71 5.41 14.29
C LEU A 296 15.02 5.04 13.59
N TRP A 297 15.05 3.89 12.94
CA TRP A 297 16.21 3.47 12.16
C TRP A 297 16.53 4.47 11.03
N LEU A 298 15.52 4.96 10.30
CA LEU A 298 15.70 6.00 9.27
C LEU A 298 16.30 7.27 9.87
N ILE A 299 15.71 7.79 10.96
CA ILE A 299 16.16 9.03 11.62
C ILE A 299 17.63 8.90 12.05
N GLN A 300 18.00 7.76 12.63
CA GLN A 300 19.35 7.51 13.14
C GLN A 300 20.40 7.33 12.03
N ASN A 301 20.05 6.65 10.93
CA ASN A 301 21.04 6.22 9.93
C ASN A 301 21.12 7.12 8.70
N LEU A 302 20.08 7.91 8.40
CA LEU A 302 19.99 8.70 7.16
C LEU A 302 20.13 10.22 7.38
N LYS A 303 20.66 10.64 8.53
CA LYS A 303 20.98 12.05 8.85
C LYS A 303 19.78 13.02 8.69
N TYR A 304 18.64 12.70 9.27
CA TYR A 304 17.56 13.69 9.48
C TYR A 304 17.78 14.48 10.81
N ASN A 305 19.03 14.77 11.14
CA ASN A 305 19.44 15.62 12.28
C ASN A 305 19.53 17.09 11.85
#